data_AF-A0A962BMC5-F1
#
_entry.id   AF-A0A962BMC5-F1
#
_cell.length_a   1.000
_cell.length_b   1.000
_cell.length_c   1.000
_cell.angle_alpha   90.00
_cell.angle_beta   90.00
_cell.angle_gamma   90.00
#
_symmetry.space_group_name_H-M   'P 1'
#
loop_
_entity.id
_entity.type
_entity.pdbx_description
1 polymer ?
#
loop_
_entity_poly.entity_id
_entity_poly.type
_entity_poly.pdbx_seq_one_letter_code
_entity_poly.pdbx_strand_id
1 'polypeptide(L)'
;MTRDRDDNETTKRTLASRGPADPDPHAACVVVIHGAGLGRRVDVADAAVMIGRSHEADLQINHPSVSRRHCQLWKEGSGYRIRDLGATNPTRINDQAIDESELGDGDHVTVGESVLKFISDSSLEASYHEEVYQLATLDALTELHNRRHFVEMLERELSRSQRHLRPLTLAIVDLDHFK
;
A
#
# COMPACT_ATOMS: atom_id res chain seq x y z
N MET A 1 -52.98 -23.26 -12.95
CA MET A 1 -52.27 -21.96 -12.98
C MET A 1 -51.25 -22.03 -11.85
N THR A 2 -50.01 -22.32 -12.19
CA THR A 2 -48.95 -22.66 -11.23
C THR A 2 -47.73 -21.83 -11.61
N ARG A 3 -47.44 -20.80 -10.81
CA ARG A 3 -46.25 -19.93 -10.85
C ARG A 3 -46.21 -19.21 -9.50
N ASP A 4 -45.10 -18.98 -8.83
CA ASP A 4 -43.76 -19.58 -8.80
C ASP A 4 -43.27 -19.11 -7.42
N ARG A 5 -42.69 -20.00 -6.61
CA ARG A 5 -42.12 -19.57 -5.31
C ARG A 5 -40.81 -18.86 -5.62
N ASP A 6 -40.74 -17.59 -5.26
CA ASP A 6 -39.54 -16.77 -5.38
C ASP A 6 -38.54 -17.22 -4.29
N ASP A 7 -37.68 -18.17 -4.64
CA ASP A 7 -36.58 -18.66 -3.81
C ASP A 7 -35.47 -17.58 -3.79
N ASN A 8 -35.69 -16.53 -3.00
CA ASN A 8 -34.64 -15.59 -2.64
C ASN A 8 -33.77 -16.18 -1.52
N GLU A 9 -33.08 -17.29 -1.82
CA GLU A 9 -32.08 -17.87 -0.93
C GLU A 9 -30.86 -16.94 -0.83
N THR A 10 -30.93 -16.00 0.10
CA THR A 10 -29.76 -15.24 0.54
C THR A 10 -28.77 -16.23 1.15
N THR A 11 -27.71 -16.56 0.40
CA THR A 11 -26.62 -17.38 0.93
C THR A 11 -25.83 -16.54 1.93
N LYS A 12 -26.18 -16.63 3.22
CA LYS A 12 -25.38 -16.07 4.30
C LYS A 12 -24.17 -16.98 4.55
N ARG A 13 -23.03 -16.65 3.95
CA ARG A 13 -21.72 -17.21 4.35
C ARG A 13 -20.99 -16.20 5.22
N THR A 14 -20.79 -16.54 6.49
CA THR A 14 -19.84 -15.84 7.35
C THR A 14 -18.44 -16.32 6.99
N LEU A 15 -17.77 -15.61 6.08
CA LEU A 15 -16.33 -15.72 5.91
C LEU A 15 -15.69 -14.79 6.95
N ALA A 16 -15.06 -15.36 7.98
CA ALA A 16 -14.15 -14.62 8.82
C ALA A 16 -12.87 -14.33 7.99
N SER A 17 -12.94 -13.39 7.06
CA SER A 17 -11.75 -12.72 6.56
C SER A 17 -11.35 -11.67 7.60
N ARG A 18 -10.05 -11.39 7.73
CA ARG A 18 -9.54 -10.32 8.62
C ARG A 18 -9.97 -8.90 8.20
N GLY A 19 -11.00 -8.77 7.36
CA GLY A 19 -11.32 -7.55 6.63
C GLY A 19 -10.19 -7.15 5.67
N PRO A 20 -10.35 -6.08 4.88
CA PRO A 20 -9.18 -5.27 4.53
C PRO A 20 -8.49 -4.90 5.85
N ALA A 21 -7.19 -5.14 5.95
CA ALA A 21 -6.46 -4.66 7.12
C ALA A 21 -6.71 -3.15 7.18
N ASP A 22 -7.32 -2.66 8.26
CA ASP A 22 -7.14 -1.25 8.61
C ASP A 22 -5.64 -0.97 8.51
N PRO A 23 -5.21 0.18 7.96
CA PRO A 23 -3.82 0.58 8.08
C PRO A 23 -3.51 0.53 9.57
N ASP A 24 -2.78 -0.50 10.01
CA ASP A 24 -2.38 -0.59 11.40
C ASP A 24 -1.56 0.68 11.63
N PRO A 25 -1.93 1.56 12.58
CA PRO A 25 -1.13 2.73 12.91
C PRO A 25 0.32 2.33 13.30
N HIS A 26 0.54 1.04 13.59
CA HIS A 26 1.81 0.38 13.85
C HIS A 26 2.27 -0.53 12.70
N ALA A 27 1.93 -0.24 11.44
CA ALA A 27 2.58 -0.85 10.30
C ALA A 27 3.66 0.08 9.77
N ALA A 28 4.87 -0.44 9.57
CA ALA A 28 5.92 0.32 8.91
C ALA A 28 5.47 0.75 7.51
N CYS A 29 5.93 1.90 7.03
CA CYS A 29 5.60 2.41 5.71
C CYS A 29 6.82 3.03 5.02
N VAL A 30 6.72 3.20 3.71
CA VAL A 30 7.64 4.04 2.94
C VAL A 30 6.89 5.22 2.35
N VAL A 31 7.46 6.41 2.50
CA VAL A 31 6.91 7.67 1.98
C VAL A 31 7.90 8.31 1.04
N VAL A 32 7.46 8.72 -0.15
CA VAL A 32 8.29 9.50 -1.07
C VAL A 32 8.42 10.92 -0.53
N ILE A 33 9.62 11.30 -0.12
CA ILE A 33 9.93 12.62 0.47
C ILE A 33 10.62 13.57 -0.53
N HIS A 34 11.09 13.04 -1.66
CA HIS A 34 11.67 13.83 -2.74
C HIS A 34 11.50 13.15 -4.11
N GLY A 35 11.38 13.94 -5.17
CA GLY A 35 11.31 13.45 -6.55
C GLY A 35 9.90 13.08 -7.02
N ALA A 36 9.83 12.21 -8.03
CA ALA A 36 8.57 11.82 -8.65
C ALA A 36 7.71 11.01 -7.68
N GLY A 37 6.43 11.36 -7.56
CA GLY A 37 5.52 10.72 -6.62
C GLY A 37 5.66 11.22 -5.19
N LEU A 38 6.21 12.42 -4.96
CA LEU A 38 6.24 13.11 -3.67
C LEU A 38 4.90 12.96 -2.92
N GLY A 39 4.98 12.59 -1.65
CA GLY A 39 3.82 12.37 -0.77
C GLY A 39 3.14 11.01 -0.94
N ARG A 40 3.48 10.21 -1.96
CA ARG A 40 2.98 8.85 -2.04
C ARG A 40 3.52 8.00 -0.91
N ARG A 41 2.66 7.15 -0.37
CA ARG A 41 2.94 6.21 0.72
C ARG A 41 2.46 4.81 0.34
N VAL A 42 3.17 3.79 0.83
CA VAL A 42 2.66 2.43 0.89
C VAL A 42 3.10 1.77 2.20
N ASP A 43 2.19 1.01 2.81
CA ASP A 43 2.47 0.27 4.02
C ASP A 43 3.14 -1.07 3.72
N VAL A 44 4.08 -1.42 4.59
CA VAL A 44 4.86 -2.64 4.55
C VAL A 44 4.28 -3.61 5.59
N ALA A 45 3.25 -4.33 5.17
CA ALA A 45 2.62 -5.37 5.96
C ALA A 45 3.24 -6.75 5.66
N ASP A 46 2.44 -7.82 5.70
CA ASP A 46 2.90 -9.20 5.50
C ASP A 46 3.31 -9.54 4.05
N ALA A 47 2.89 -8.72 3.08
CA ALA A 47 3.23 -8.91 1.67
C ALA A 47 4.40 -8.01 1.27
N ALA A 48 5.34 -8.56 0.51
CA ALA A 48 6.46 -7.80 -0.03
C ALA A 48 5.97 -6.67 -0.95
N VAL A 49 6.50 -5.47 -0.74
CA VAL A 49 6.20 -4.25 -1.49
C VAL A 49 7.21 -4.11 -2.63
N MET A 50 6.73 -4.02 -3.87
CA MET A 50 7.56 -3.73 -5.03
C MET A 50 7.52 -2.24 -5.38
N ILE A 51 8.70 -1.65 -5.55
CA ILE A 51 8.86 -0.26 -5.94
C ILE A 51 9.41 -0.22 -7.36
N GLY A 52 8.88 0.66 -8.21
CA GLY A 52 9.35 0.81 -9.58
C GLY A 52 8.45 1.69 -10.43
N ARG A 53 8.80 1.91 -11.70
CA ARG A 53 7.97 2.75 -12.60
C ARG A 53 6.77 2.03 -13.23
N SER A 54 6.73 0.71 -13.15
CA SER A 54 5.62 -0.08 -13.73
C SER A 54 4.30 0.25 -13.03
N HIS A 55 3.20 0.25 -13.79
CA HIS A 55 1.84 0.35 -13.21
C HIS A 55 1.57 -0.77 -12.20
N GLU A 56 2.24 -1.90 -12.38
CA GLU A 56 2.06 -3.04 -11.49
C GLU A 56 2.69 -2.78 -10.11
N ALA A 57 3.68 -1.88 -9.99
CA ALA A 57 4.39 -1.65 -8.72
C ALA A 57 3.46 -1.15 -7.62
N ASP A 58 3.61 -1.68 -6.41
CA ASP A 58 2.83 -1.28 -5.23
C ASP A 58 3.03 0.22 -4.95
N LEU A 59 4.30 0.65 -5.04
CA LEU A 59 4.67 2.05 -5.09
C LEU A 59 5.22 2.39 -6.48
N GLN A 60 4.32 2.89 -7.33
CA GLN A 60 4.70 3.35 -8.66
C GLN A 60 5.37 4.74 -8.61
N ILE A 61 6.62 4.80 -9.04
CA ILE A 61 7.37 6.04 -9.25
C ILE A 61 7.57 6.20 -10.75
N ASN A 62 6.65 6.94 -11.39
CA ASN A 62 6.64 7.11 -12.84
C ASN A 62 7.72 8.10 -13.30
N HIS A 63 8.98 7.64 -13.29
CA HIS A 63 10.14 8.41 -13.69
C HIS A 63 11.10 7.58 -14.55
N PRO A 64 11.73 8.16 -15.61
CA PRO A 64 12.65 7.43 -16.47
C PRO A 64 13.85 6.83 -15.76
N SER A 65 14.36 7.49 -14.70
CA SER A 65 15.50 7.01 -13.92
C SER A 65 15.17 5.82 -13.00
N VAL A 66 13.90 5.43 -12.91
CA VAL A 66 13.43 4.29 -12.10
C VAL A 66 13.14 3.10 -13.01
N SER A 67 13.77 1.95 -12.76
CA SER A 67 13.44 0.68 -13.43
C SER A 67 12.00 0.23 -13.19
N ARG A 68 11.45 -0.56 -14.12
CA ARG A 68 10.07 -1.08 -14.05
C ARG A 68 9.80 -1.83 -12.75
N ARG A 69 10.76 -2.66 -12.34
CA ARG A 69 10.88 -3.32 -11.04
C ARG A 69 12.24 -2.90 -10.52
N HIS A 70 12.27 -2.01 -9.54
CA HIS A 70 13.49 -1.35 -9.10
C HIS A 70 14.06 -2.04 -7.87
N CYS A 71 13.26 -2.09 -6.81
CA CYS A 71 13.59 -2.79 -5.59
C CYS A 71 12.34 -3.44 -5.01
N GLN A 72 12.57 -4.34 -4.05
CA GLN A 72 11.52 -4.97 -3.27
C GLN A 72 11.84 -4.87 -1.80
N LEU A 73 10.84 -4.55 -1.00
CA LEU A 73 10.93 -4.41 0.45
C LEU A 73 9.98 -5.42 1.10
N TRP A 74 10.40 -6.11 2.14
CA TRP A 74 9.55 -7.08 2.87
C TRP A 74 9.87 -7.10 4.36
N LYS A 75 8.91 -7.61 5.14
CA LYS A 75 9.11 -7.91 6.56
C LYS A 75 9.83 -9.26 6.71
N GLU A 76 10.90 -9.29 7.51
CA GLU A 76 11.64 -10.50 7.86
C GLU A 76 11.77 -10.60 9.39
N GLY A 77 11.04 -11.54 10.00
CA GLY A 77 10.96 -11.64 11.46
C GLY A 77 10.38 -10.36 12.08
N SER A 78 11.14 -9.73 12.98
CA SER A 78 10.79 -8.44 13.58
C SER A 78 11.34 -7.23 12.81
N GLY A 79 12.14 -7.46 11.76
CA GLY A 79 12.79 -6.41 10.98
C GLY A 79 12.23 -6.28 9.57
N TYR A 80 12.84 -5.37 8.82
CA TYR A 80 12.49 -5.09 7.43
C TYR A 80 13.74 -5.18 6.57
N ARG A 81 13.58 -5.68 5.35
CA ARG A 81 14.66 -5.83 4.37
C ARG A 81 14.26 -5.25 3.04
N ILE A 82 15.27 -4.87 2.29
CA ILE A 82 15.14 -4.38 0.93
C ILE A 82 16.22 -5.00 0.05
N ARG A 83 15.86 -5.27 -1.21
CA ARG A 83 16.79 -5.71 -2.24
C ARG A 83 16.60 -4.96 -3.54
N ASP A 84 17.68 -4.72 -4.23
CA ASP A 84 17.68 -4.27 -5.61
C ASP A 84 17.24 -5.42 -6.53
N LEU A 85 16.53 -5.10 -7.63
CA LEU A 85 16.03 -6.09 -8.60
C LEU A 85 16.79 -6.04 -9.95
N GLY A 86 18.06 -5.62 -9.92
CA GLY A 86 18.85 -5.36 -11.12
C GLY A 86 18.45 -4.04 -11.78
N ALA A 87 18.23 -3.00 -10.96
CA ALA A 87 17.85 -1.69 -11.44
C ALA A 87 18.97 -1.04 -12.26
N THR A 88 18.61 -0.19 -13.23
CA THR A 88 19.59 0.50 -14.09
C THR A 88 20.37 1.54 -13.29
N ASN A 89 19.69 2.23 -12.38
CA ASN A 89 20.31 3.03 -11.33
C ASN A 89 20.17 2.24 -10.04
N PRO A 90 21.24 2.03 -9.26
CA PRO A 90 21.21 1.16 -8.10
C PRO A 90 20.30 1.70 -7.02
N THR A 91 19.63 0.81 -6.31
CA THR A 91 18.99 1.13 -5.03
C THR A 91 20.07 1.53 -4.03
N ARG A 92 19.87 2.65 -3.33
CA ARG A 92 20.80 3.12 -2.30
C ARG A 92 20.07 3.34 -0.98
N ILE A 93 20.70 2.97 0.12
CA ILE A 93 20.25 3.31 1.48
C ILE A 93 21.28 4.27 2.07
N ASN A 94 20.85 5.44 2.54
CA ASN A 94 21.72 6.45 3.15
C ASN A 94 23.00 6.68 2.33
N ASP A 95 22.80 6.88 1.02
CA ASP A 95 23.85 7.10 0.03
C ASP A 95 24.78 5.91 -0.30
N GLN A 96 24.50 4.71 0.19
CA GLN A 96 25.27 3.51 -0.12
C GLN A 96 24.48 2.56 -1.02
N ALA A 97 25.07 2.13 -2.13
CA ALA A 97 24.45 1.16 -3.03
C ALA A 97 24.36 -0.22 -2.37
N ILE A 98 23.23 -0.89 -2.54
CA ILE A 98 22.96 -2.20 -1.95
C ILE A 98 22.51 -3.18 -3.02
N ASP A 99 22.87 -4.45 -2.82
CA ASP A 99 22.17 -5.57 -3.47
C ASP A 99 21.01 -6.02 -2.59
N GLU A 100 21.28 -6.19 -1.29
CA GLU A 100 20.28 -6.48 -0.26
C GLU A 100 20.77 -5.93 1.09
N SER A 101 19.86 -5.39 1.91
CA SER A 101 20.16 -4.83 3.23
C SER A 101 18.96 -4.87 4.16
N GLU A 102 19.22 -4.82 5.46
CA GLU A 102 18.22 -4.44 6.46
C GLU A 102 17.86 -2.95 6.34
N LEU A 103 16.64 -2.61 6.75
CA LEU A 103 16.12 -1.24 6.83
C LEU A 103 15.81 -0.88 8.27
N GLY A 104 16.39 0.23 8.72
CA GLY A 104 16.12 0.87 10.00
C GLY A 104 15.16 2.05 9.87
N ASP A 105 14.49 2.38 10.97
CA ASP A 105 13.63 3.57 11.07
C ASP A 105 14.36 4.84 10.62
N GLY A 106 13.70 5.64 9.79
CA GLY A 106 14.26 6.89 9.27
C GLY A 106 15.20 6.74 8.08
N ASP A 107 15.51 5.51 7.64
CA ASP A 107 16.41 5.28 6.51
C ASP A 107 15.90 5.94 5.22
N HIS A 108 16.83 6.54 4.48
CA HIS A 108 16.56 7.11 3.17
C HIS A 108 16.90 6.11 2.07
N VAL A 109 15.88 5.66 1.34
CA VAL A 109 16.01 4.80 0.17
C VAL A 109 15.94 5.65 -1.08
N THR A 110 17.04 5.71 -1.83
CA THR A 110 17.08 6.38 -3.13
C THR A 110 16.83 5.38 -4.24
N VAL A 111 15.86 5.71 -5.12
CA VAL A 111 15.57 4.98 -6.35
C VAL A 111 15.52 5.95 -7.53
N GLY A 112 16.48 5.83 -8.44
CA GLY A 112 16.67 6.83 -9.49
C GLY A 112 16.89 8.23 -8.90
N GLU A 113 15.97 9.16 -9.19
CA GLU A 113 16.01 10.55 -8.68
C GLU A 113 15.03 10.80 -7.52
N SER A 114 14.35 9.75 -7.04
CA SER A 114 13.40 9.87 -5.94
C SER A 114 14.00 9.34 -4.64
N VAL A 115 13.67 10.00 -3.53
CA VAL A 115 14.08 9.59 -2.18
C VAL A 115 12.84 9.23 -1.39
N LEU A 116 12.87 8.04 -0.81
CA LEU A 116 11.86 7.53 0.10
C LEU A 116 12.41 7.51 1.50
N LYS A 117 11.56 7.79 2.48
CA LYS A 117 11.85 7.58 3.89
C LYS A 117 11.12 6.34 4.37
N PHE A 118 11.85 5.43 4.98
CA PHE A 118 11.26 4.31 5.72
C PHE A 118 10.88 4.77 7.12
N ILE A 119 9.66 4.47 7.53
CA ILE A 119 9.11 4.79 8.84
C ILE A 119 8.66 3.46 9.45
N SER A 120 9.30 3.03 10.53
CA SER A 120 8.96 1.82 11.25
C SER A 120 7.66 1.98 12.05
N ASP A 121 7.13 0.85 12.51
CA ASP A 121 5.96 0.78 13.39
C ASP A 121 6.11 1.44 14.77
N SER A 122 7.34 1.80 15.14
CA SER A 122 7.70 2.32 16.46
C SER A 122 7.97 3.83 16.50
N SER A 123 7.84 4.53 15.36
CA SER A 123 8.30 5.91 15.23
C SER A 123 7.24 6.93 15.70
N LEU A 124 7.68 7.94 16.45
CA LEU A 124 6.87 9.11 16.81
C LEU A 124 6.53 9.98 15.58
N GLU A 125 7.34 9.94 14.52
CA GLU A 125 7.03 10.65 13.26
C GLU A 125 5.83 10.06 12.52
N ALA A 126 5.52 8.77 12.73
CA ALA A 126 4.29 8.17 12.23
C ALA A 126 3.07 8.98 12.70
N SER A 127 3.05 9.41 13.97
CA SER A 127 1.93 10.17 14.54
C SER A 127 1.76 11.58 13.95
N TYR A 128 2.85 12.26 13.53
CA TYR A 128 2.76 13.58 12.88
C TYR A 128 2.37 13.49 11.40
N HIS A 129 2.87 12.47 10.69
CA HIS A 129 2.49 12.24 9.29
C HIS A 129 1.06 11.70 9.17
N GLU A 130 0.57 10.99 10.18
CA GLU A 130 -0.78 10.43 10.21
C GLU A 130 -1.85 11.51 10.19
N GLU A 131 -1.72 12.58 10.99
CA GLU A 131 -2.74 13.64 11.05
C GLU A 131 -2.89 14.39 9.71
N VAL A 132 -1.76 14.70 9.06
CA VAL A 132 -1.76 15.31 7.72
C VAL A 132 -2.30 14.35 6.65
N TYR A 133 -1.98 13.06 6.76
CA TYR A 133 -2.47 12.03 5.84
C TYR A 133 -3.97 11.80 5.99
N GLN A 134 -4.48 11.72 7.22
CA GLN A 134 -5.90 11.54 7.52
C GLN A 134 -6.72 12.68 6.93
N LEU A 135 -6.29 13.94 7.09
CA LEU A 135 -6.96 15.08 6.47
C LEU A 135 -7.01 15.01 4.93
N ALA A 136 -6.02 14.38 4.30
CA ALA A 136 -5.96 14.24 2.84
C ALA A 136 -6.73 13.01 2.31
N THR A 137 -6.98 12.01 3.15
CA THR A 137 -7.54 10.72 2.74
C THR A 137 -8.92 10.42 3.30
N LEU A 138 -9.37 11.10 4.34
CA LEU A 138 -10.69 10.93 4.94
C LEU A 138 -11.70 11.97 4.42
N ASP A 139 -12.96 11.56 4.36
CA ASP A 139 -14.12 12.43 4.19
C ASP A 139 -14.55 12.97 5.56
N ALA A 140 -14.65 14.29 5.69
CA ALA A 140 -14.88 14.94 6.97
C ALA A 140 -16.28 14.69 7.57
N LEU A 141 -17.25 14.21 6.77
CA LEU A 141 -18.60 13.92 7.24
C LEU A 141 -18.70 12.51 7.80
N THR A 142 -18.04 11.54 7.16
CA THR A 142 -18.17 10.12 7.48
C THR A 142 -16.97 9.54 8.22
N GLU A 143 -15.86 10.27 8.26
CA GLU A 143 -14.55 9.80 8.74
C GLU A 143 -14.05 8.55 7.97
N LEU A 144 -14.67 8.23 6.83
CA LEU A 144 -14.27 7.14 5.94
C LEU A 144 -13.30 7.65 4.88
N HIS A 145 -12.55 6.73 4.27
CA HIS A 145 -11.71 7.06 3.12
C HIS A 145 -12.52 7.75 2.01
N ASN A 146 -12.02 8.90 1.56
CA ASN A 146 -12.63 9.62 0.46
C ASN A 146 -12.60 8.77 -0.83
N ARG A 147 -13.51 9.10 -1.76
CA ARG A 147 -13.67 8.33 -3.01
C ARG A 147 -12.36 8.18 -3.79
N ARG A 148 -11.54 9.24 -3.85
CA ARG A 148 -10.27 9.21 -4.57
C ARG A 148 -9.33 8.19 -3.95
N HIS A 149 -9.17 8.25 -2.63
CA HIS A 149 -8.33 7.31 -1.88
C HIS A 149 -8.82 5.88 -2.06
N PHE A 150 -10.13 5.63 -1.96
CA PHE A 150 -10.73 4.31 -2.18
C PHE A 150 -10.40 3.74 -3.57
N VAL A 151 -10.57 4.51 -4.64
CA VAL A 151 -10.27 4.05 -6.00
C VAL A 151 -8.79 3.73 -6.15
N GLU A 152 -7.91 4.61 -5.69
CA GLU A 152 -6.47 4.41 -5.74
C GLU A 152 -6.03 3.18 -4.92
N MET A 153 -6.64 2.94 -3.76
CA MET A 153 -6.40 1.75 -2.93
C MET A 153 -6.89 0.47 -3.63
N LEU A 154 -8.10 0.49 -4.20
CA LEU A 154 -8.68 -0.65 -4.90
C LEU A 154 -7.84 -1.08 -6.11
N GLU A 155 -7.36 -0.12 -6.92
CA GLU A 155 -6.47 -0.40 -8.05
C GLU A 155 -5.16 -1.06 -7.61
N ARG A 156 -4.58 -0.58 -6.49
CA ARG A 156 -3.38 -1.18 -5.89
C ARG A 156 -3.65 -2.61 -5.42
N GLU A 157 -4.75 -2.86 -4.71
CA GLU A 157 -5.07 -4.19 -4.18
C GLU A 157 -5.46 -5.19 -5.28
N LEU A 158 -6.11 -4.74 -6.37
CA LEU A 158 -6.34 -5.57 -7.56
C LEU A 158 -5.01 -6.01 -8.19
N SER A 159 -4.07 -5.08 -8.35
CA SER A 159 -2.74 -5.37 -8.90
C SER A 159 -1.95 -6.34 -8.01
N ARG A 160 -2.03 -6.16 -6.69
CA ARG A 160 -1.44 -7.06 -5.69
C ARG A 160 -2.02 -8.46 -5.73
N SER A 161 -3.35 -8.56 -5.74
CA SER A 161 -4.07 -9.82 -5.83
C SER A 161 -3.61 -10.63 -7.04
N GLN A 162 -3.56 -9.99 -8.22
CA GLN A 162 -3.13 -10.63 -9.46
C GLN A 162 -1.68 -11.11 -9.40
N ARG A 163 -0.76 -10.29 -8.89
CA ARG A 163 0.66 -10.65 -8.78
C ARG A 163 0.89 -11.81 -7.82
N HIS A 164 0.27 -11.75 -6.64
CA HIS A 164 0.56 -12.69 -5.56
C HIS A 164 -0.40 -13.88 -5.51
N LEU A 165 -1.31 -13.98 -6.50
CA LEU A 165 -2.36 -14.99 -6.54
C LEU A 165 -3.15 -15.06 -5.22
N ARG A 166 -3.35 -13.90 -4.58
CA ARG A 166 -4.11 -13.80 -3.34
C ARG A 166 -5.57 -13.50 -3.65
N PRO A 167 -6.53 -14.20 -3.04
CA PRO A 167 -7.94 -13.90 -3.25
C PRO A 167 -8.26 -12.50 -2.71
N LEU A 168 -8.92 -11.67 -3.53
CA LEU A 168 -9.46 -10.37 -3.17
C LEU A 168 -10.99 -10.48 -3.04
N THR A 169 -11.55 -9.85 -2.01
CA THR A 169 -13.01 -9.74 -1.84
C THR A 169 -13.37 -8.27 -1.71
N LEU A 170 -14.36 -7.81 -2.49
CA LEU A 170 -14.93 -6.47 -2.38
C LEU A 170 -16.38 -6.60 -1.91
N ALA A 171 -16.73 -5.88 -0.86
CA ALA A 171 -18.11 -5.72 -0.41
C ALA A 171 -18.51 -4.25 -0.61
N ILE A 172 -19.64 -4.02 -1.27
CA ILE A 172 -20.25 -2.70 -1.42
C ILE A 172 -21.56 -2.74 -0.64
N VAL A 173 -21.73 -1.79 0.28
CA VAL A 173 -22.90 -1.68 1.14
C VAL A 173 -23.50 -0.30 0.92
N ASP A 174 -24.81 -0.24 0.71
CA ASP A 174 -25.58 1.00 0.63
C ASP A 174 -26.60 1.02 1.77
N LEU A 175 -26.87 2.21 2.32
CA LEU A 175 -27.86 2.38 3.38
C LEU A 175 -29.22 2.67 2.75
N ASP A 176 -30.12 1.70 2.81
CA ASP A 176 -31.51 1.91 2.40
C ASP A 176 -32.18 2.99 3.27
N HIS A 177 -33.04 3.80 2.66
CA HIS A 177 -33.85 4.84 3.32
C HIS A 177 -33.11 6.04 3.92
N PHE A 178 -31.98 6.44 3.33
CA PHE A 178 -31.33 7.71 3.65
C PHE A 178 -32.16 8.91 3.11
N LYS A 179 -32.82 9.66 3.99
CA LYS A 179 -33.63 10.84 3.65
C LYS A 179 -33.39 11.99 4.60
#